data_AF-A0A3C0UA84-F1
#
_entry.id   AF-A0A3C0UA84-F1
#
_cell.length_a   1.000
_cell.length_b   1.000
_cell.length_c   1.000
_cell.angle_alpha   90.00
_cell.angle_beta   90.00
_cell.angle_gamma   90.00
#
_symmetry.space_group_name_H-M   'P 1'
#
loop_
_entity.id
_entity.type
_entity.pdbx_description
1 polymer ?
#
loop_
_entity_poly.entity_id
_entity_poly.type
_entity_poly.pdbx_seq_one_letter_code
_entity_poly.pdbx_strand_id
1 'polypeptide(L)'
;ADVEADPNAAIAKLAEAYPQAGELTVTPMDEAWFPVLVREYPKPMPFVPVIDNDLLRWWGQDQLWQSEDSRYSADSVRIIPGPISVAGITTIDEPIADILGRFEAAMVKR
;
A
#
# COMPACT_ATOMS: atom_id res chain seq x y z
N ALA A 1 -11.95 -20.73 -15.19
CA ALA A 1 -11.91 -19.64 -14.20
C ALA A 1 -11.41 -18.40 -14.92
N ASP A 2 -12.09 -17.28 -14.73
CA ASP A 2 -11.53 -15.96 -15.09
C ASP A 2 -10.64 -15.49 -13.95
N VAL A 3 -9.56 -14.76 -14.26
CA VAL A 3 -8.54 -14.32 -13.30
C VAL A 3 -9.14 -13.46 -12.19
N GLU A 4 -10.14 -12.64 -12.52
CA GLU A 4 -10.80 -11.75 -11.56
C GLU A 4 -11.64 -12.51 -10.51
N ALA A 5 -12.21 -13.66 -10.88
CA ALA A 5 -13.10 -14.42 -10.01
C ALA A 5 -12.36 -15.43 -9.12
N ASP A 6 -11.34 -16.11 -9.67
CA ASP A 6 -10.51 -17.07 -8.94
C ASP A 6 -9.08 -17.09 -9.52
N PRO A 7 -8.19 -16.22 -9.02
CA PRO A 7 -6.83 -16.14 -9.54
C PRO A 7 -6.02 -17.42 -9.29
N ASN A 8 -6.29 -18.15 -8.21
CA ASN A 8 -5.58 -19.39 -7.90
C ASN A 8 -5.96 -20.50 -8.89
N ALA A 9 -7.24 -20.64 -9.23
CA ALA A 9 -7.67 -21.59 -10.25
C ALA A 9 -7.16 -21.23 -11.65
N ALA A 10 -7.06 -19.93 -11.97
CA ALA A 10 -6.46 -19.48 -13.23
C ALA A 10 -4.97 -19.84 -13.32
N ILE A 11 -4.20 -19.61 -12.26
CA ILE A 11 -2.78 -20.01 -12.16
C ILE A 11 -2.64 -21.54 -12.28
N ALA A 12 -3.46 -22.30 -11.58
CA ALA A 12 -3.42 -23.76 -11.63
C ALA A 12 -3.66 -24.30 -13.05
N LYS A 13 -4.62 -23.71 -13.79
CA LYS A 13 -4.89 -24.06 -15.18
C LYS A 13 -3.71 -23.73 -16.11
N LEU A 14 -3.03 -22.60 -15.88
CA LEU A 14 -1.82 -22.23 -16.64
C LEU A 14 -0.69 -23.26 -16.40
N ALA A 15 -0.47 -23.66 -15.15
CA ALA A 15 0.54 -24.64 -14.78
C ALA A 15 0.25 -26.04 -15.35
N GLU A 16 -1.01 -26.44 -15.43
CA GLU A 16 -1.42 -27.71 -16.07
C GLU A 16 -1.16 -27.68 -17.59
N ALA A 17 -1.46 -26.55 -18.24
CA ALA A 17 -1.26 -26.38 -19.69
C ALA A 17 0.23 -26.25 -20.07
N TYR A 18 1.05 -25.66 -19.19
CA TYR A 18 2.47 -25.43 -19.41
C TYR A 18 3.31 -25.87 -18.20
N PRO A 19 3.49 -27.19 -17.98
CA PRO A 19 4.18 -27.72 -16.79
C PRO A 19 5.60 -27.18 -16.60
N GLN A 20 6.30 -26.86 -17.70
CA GLN A 20 7.64 -26.28 -17.68
C GLN A 20 7.71 -24.91 -16.98
N ALA A 21 6.59 -24.21 -16.78
CA ALA A 21 6.56 -22.95 -16.06
C ALA A 21 7.02 -23.08 -14.59
N GLY A 22 6.98 -24.28 -14.01
CA GLY A 22 7.52 -24.56 -12.68
C GLY A 22 9.04 -24.76 -12.64
N GLU A 23 9.69 -24.91 -13.81
CA GLU A 23 11.12 -25.19 -13.94
C GLU A 23 11.88 -24.03 -14.59
N LEU A 24 11.23 -23.31 -15.49
CA LEU A 24 11.83 -22.21 -16.25
C LEU A 24 12.01 -20.97 -15.38
N THR A 25 13.16 -20.33 -15.52
CA THR A 25 13.40 -18.98 -15.01
C THR A 25 12.84 -17.94 -15.97
N VAL A 26 12.46 -16.77 -15.43
CA VAL A 26 12.10 -15.59 -16.23
C VAL A 26 13.23 -15.24 -17.18
N THR A 27 12.91 -14.91 -18.44
CA THR A 27 13.93 -14.57 -19.43
C THR A 27 14.49 -13.16 -19.19
N PRO A 28 15.72 -12.84 -19.63
CA PRO A 28 16.24 -11.48 -19.51
C PRO A 28 15.38 -10.41 -20.19
N MET A 29 14.63 -10.79 -21.24
CA MET A 29 13.72 -9.89 -21.94
C MET A 29 12.48 -9.57 -21.09
N ASP A 30 11.88 -10.59 -20.48
CA ASP A 30 10.69 -10.42 -19.63
C ASP A 30 11.04 -9.70 -18.32
N GLU A 31 12.22 -9.99 -17.76
CA GLU A 31 12.76 -9.29 -16.58
C GLU A 31 12.91 -7.78 -16.84
N ALA A 32 13.51 -7.41 -17.98
CA ALA A 32 13.67 -6.00 -18.36
C ALA A 32 12.34 -5.30 -18.67
N TRP A 33 11.34 -6.05 -19.14
CA TRP A 33 10.01 -5.52 -19.46
C TRP A 33 9.14 -5.30 -18.22
N PHE A 34 9.24 -6.15 -17.19
CA PHE A 34 8.34 -6.10 -16.03
C PHE A 34 8.28 -4.73 -15.31
N PRO A 35 9.40 -4.00 -15.06
CA PRO A 35 9.34 -2.65 -14.50
C PRO A 35 8.63 -1.63 -15.40
N VAL A 36 8.63 -1.83 -16.73
CA VAL A 36 7.88 -1.00 -17.68
C VAL A 36 6.39 -1.23 -17.48
N LEU A 37 5.95 -2.50 -17.45
CA LEU A 37 4.55 -2.86 -17.18
C LEU A 37 4.06 -2.27 -15.85
N VAL A 38 4.86 -2.38 -14.78
CA VAL A 38 4.53 -1.85 -13.45
C VAL A 38 4.24 -0.34 -13.50
N ARG A 39 4.92 0.42 -14.38
CA ARG A 39 4.71 1.87 -14.54
C ARG A 39 3.46 2.22 -15.35
N GLU A 40 2.97 1.32 -16.20
CA GLU A 40 1.80 1.59 -17.04
C GLU A 40 0.49 1.60 -16.25
N TYR A 41 0.43 0.88 -15.13
CA TYR A 41 -0.78 0.82 -14.32
C TYR A 41 -1.00 2.14 -13.56
N PRO A 42 -2.22 2.74 -13.58
CA PRO A 42 -2.46 4.07 -13.03
C PRO A 42 -2.20 4.24 -11.53
N LYS A 43 -2.37 3.19 -10.72
CA LYS A 43 -2.09 3.21 -9.28
C LYS A 43 -0.75 2.52 -9.00
N PRO A 44 0.22 3.14 -8.32
CA PRO A 44 1.50 2.50 -8.04
C PRO A 44 1.34 1.11 -7.40
N MET A 45 2.09 0.12 -7.90
CA MET A 45 2.06 -1.24 -7.36
C MET A 45 2.61 -1.27 -5.93
N PRO A 46 2.06 -2.11 -5.03
CA PRO A 46 2.42 -2.12 -3.61
C PRO A 46 3.72 -2.89 -3.31
N PHE A 47 4.73 -2.77 -4.18
CA PHE A 47 6.04 -3.43 -4.04
C PHE A 47 7.11 -2.68 -4.83
N VAL A 48 8.38 -2.91 -4.48
CA VAL A 48 9.54 -2.39 -5.22
C VAL A 48 9.96 -3.44 -6.27
N PRO A 49 9.82 -3.16 -7.59
CA PRO A 49 10.08 -4.16 -8.62
C PRO A 49 11.58 -4.36 -8.92
N VAL A 50 12.41 -3.35 -8.66
CA VAL A 50 13.84 -3.35 -8.98
C VAL A 50 14.60 -2.43 -8.02
N ILE A 51 15.87 -2.77 -7.73
CA ILE A 51 16.80 -1.91 -6.99
C ILE A 51 17.70 -1.22 -8.00
N ASP A 52 17.39 0.03 -8.31
CA ASP A 52 18.10 0.85 -9.29
C ASP A 52 18.17 2.34 -8.87
N ASN A 53 18.54 3.21 -9.79
CA ASN A 53 18.62 4.66 -9.56
C ASN A 53 17.26 5.32 -9.24
N ASP A 54 16.15 4.62 -9.47
CA ASP A 54 14.79 5.08 -9.18
C ASP A 54 14.26 4.53 -7.83
N LEU A 55 15.07 3.85 -7.01
CA LEU A 55 14.66 3.21 -5.75
C LEU A 55 13.82 4.11 -4.84
N LEU A 56 14.22 5.37 -4.63
CA LEU A 56 13.47 6.30 -3.78
C LEU A 56 12.08 6.61 -4.33
N ARG A 57 11.92 6.61 -5.65
CA ARG A 57 10.63 6.77 -6.30
C ARG A 57 9.79 5.51 -6.16
N TRP A 58 10.36 4.33 -6.39
CA TRP A 58 9.66 3.05 -6.21
C TRP A 58 9.11 2.90 -4.80
N TRP A 59 9.94 3.17 -3.79
CA TRP A 59 9.56 3.06 -2.39
C TRP A 59 8.66 4.22 -1.92
N GLY A 60 8.83 5.41 -2.48
CA GLY A 60 8.18 6.63 -1.99
C GLY A 60 6.80 6.93 -2.58
N GLN A 61 6.39 6.26 -3.65
CA GLN A 61 5.13 6.54 -4.35
C GLN A 61 3.90 5.96 -3.61
N ASP A 62 2.86 6.77 -3.43
CA ASP A 62 1.53 6.36 -2.93
C ASP A 62 1.54 5.51 -1.63
N GLN A 63 2.18 6.06 -0.59
CA GLN A 63 2.48 5.35 0.67
C GLN A 63 1.55 5.69 1.84
N LEU A 64 0.43 6.40 1.62
CA LEU A 64 -0.42 6.89 2.71
C LEU A 64 -1.71 6.08 2.90
N TRP A 65 -2.29 5.51 1.84
CA TRP A 65 -3.59 4.85 1.94
C TRP A 65 -3.55 3.59 2.82
N GLN A 66 -2.39 2.98 2.98
CA GLN A 66 -2.18 1.77 3.75
C GLN A 66 -2.44 1.98 5.25
N SER A 67 -2.34 3.22 5.77
CA SER A 67 -2.67 3.51 7.18
C SER A 67 -4.16 3.38 7.49
N GLU A 68 -5.01 3.39 6.46
CA GLU A 68 -6.47 3.29 6.57
C GLU A 68 -6.97 1.86 6.36
N ASP A 69 -6.06 0.88 6.27
CA ASP A 69 -6.39 -0.51 5.95
C ASP A 69 -5.82 -1.48 6.98
N SER A 70 -6.72 -2.05 7.81
CA SER A 70 -6.39 -2.99 8.89
C SER A 70 -5.64 -4.26 8.47
N ARG A 71 -5.57 -4.54 7.16
CA ARG A 71 -4.79 -5.67 6.62
C ARG A 71 -3.28 -5.51 6.86
N TYR A 72 -2.79 -4.29 7.06
CA TYR A 72 -1.38 -4.00 7.31
C TYR A 72 -1.12 -3.70 8.79
N SER A 73 0.04 -4.14 9.29
CA SER A 73 0.49 -3.78 10.64
C SER A 73 0.87 -2.30 10.71
N ALA A 74 0.58 -1.66 11.85
CA ALA A 74 0.95 -0.26 12.12
C ALA A 74 2.47 -0.02 12.02
N ASP A 75 3.30 -1.02 12.31
CA ASP A 75 4.77 -0.93 12.20
C ASP A 75 5.28 -0.98 10.74
N SER A 76 4.41 -1.29 9.79
CA SER A 76 4.76 -1.50 8.37
C SER A 76 4.21 -0.42 7.45
N VAL A 77 3.51 0.59 7.97
CA VAL A 77 2.86 1.64 7.18
C VAL A 77 3.34 3.03 7.57
N ARG A 78 3.17 4.00 6.67
CA ARG A 78 3.51 5.40 6.94
C ARG A 78 2.33 6.10 7.60
N ILE A 79 2.58 6.70 8.76
CA ILE A 79 1.63 7.57 9.48
C ILE A 79 2.32 8.92 9.66
N ILE A 80 1.56 10.02 9.53
CA ILE A 80 2.11 11.39 9.51
C ILE A 80 1.60 12.28 10.67
N PRO A 81 1.88 11.93 11.95
CA PRO A 81 1.44 12.74 13.07
C PRO A 81 2.32 14.00 13.23
N GLY A 82 1.74 15.06 13.81
CA GLY A 82 2.51 16.18 14.31
C GLY A 82 3.22 15.83 15.63
N PRO A 83 4.54 16.08 15.79
CA PRO A 83 5.30 15.63 16.94
C PRO A 83 4.87 16.27 18.27
N ILE A 84 4.30 17.48 18.23
CA ILE A 84 3.74 18.16 19.41
C ILE A 84 2.29 17.71 19.64
N SER A 85 1.49 17.69 18.57
CA SER A 85 0.06 17.40 18.64
C SER A 85 -0.24 16.00 19.18
N VAL A 86 0.64 15.02 18.94
CA VAL A 86 0.46 13.63 19.41
C VAL A 86 0.31 13.55 20.93
N ALA A 87 0.98 14.43 21.69
CA ALA A 87 0.85 14.45 23.16
C ALA A 87 -0.56 14.88 23.63
N GLY A 88 -1.31 15.59 22.78
CA GLY A 88 -2.70 15.98 23.05
C GLY A 88 -3.74 14.94 22.64
N ILE A 89 -3.35 13.90 21.89
CA ILE A 89 -4.24 12.84 21.42
C ILE A 89 -4.24 11.72 22.47
N THR A 90 -5.31 11.63 23.25
CA THR A 90 -5.39 10.73 24.42
C THR A 90 -6.55 9.73 24.37
N THR A 91 -7.45 9.87 23.39
CA THR A 91 -8.66 9.05 23.25
C THR A 91 -8.75 8.54 21.82
N ILE A 92 -9.06 7.25 21.66
CA ILE A 92 -9.33 6.60 20.37
C ILE A 92 -10.85 6.67 20.12
N ASP A 93 -11.25 6.80 18.85
CA ASP A 93 -12.66 6.84 18.40
C ASP A 93 -13.51 7.95 19.04
N GLU A 94 -12.89 9.06 19.41
CA GLU A 94 -13.60 10.22 19.93
C GLU A 94 -14.43 10.90 18.81
N PRO A 95 -15.72 11.23 19.05
CA PRO A 95 -16.49 12.02 18.09
C PRO A 95 -15.83 13.36 17.77
N ILE A 96 -15.74 13.69 16.48
CA ILE A 96 -15.16 14.96 16.01
C ILE A 96 -15.86 16.17 16.67
N ALA A 97 -17.17 16.06 16.91
CA ALA A 97 -17.95 17.10 17.58
C ALA A 97 -17.46 17.38 19.01
N ASP A 98 -17.06 16.34 19.74
CA ASP A 98 -16.57 16.49 21.12
C ASP A 98 -15.19 17.13 21.12
N ILE A 99 -14.31 16.73 20.19
CA ILE A 99 -12.98 17.34 20.02
C ILE A 99 -13.12 18.85 19.76
N LEU A 100 -13.90 19.23 18.75
CA LEU A 100 -14.06 20.62 18.35
C LEU A 100 -14.82 21.45 19.40
N GLY A 101 -15.83 20.85 20.05
CA GLY A 101 -16.59 21.50 21.13
C GLY A 101 -15.72 21.85 22.34
N ARG A 102 -14.73 21.01 22.68
CA ARG A 102 -13.77 21.34 23.75
C ARG A 102 -12.90 22.55 23.40
N PHE A 103 -12.44 22.67 22.14
CA PHE A 103 -11.69 23.84 21.70
C PHE A 103 -12.54 25.12 21.79
N GLU A 104 -13.78 25.06 21.30
CA GLU A 104 -14.73 26.20 21.37
C GLU A 104 -14.97 26.65 22.82
N ALA A 105 -15.34 25.72 23.70
CA ALA A 105 -15.63 26.03 25.10
C ALA A 105 -14.41 26.60 25.85
N ALA A 106 -13.20 26.14 25.53
CA ALA A 106 -11.96 26.68 26.12
C ALA A 106 -11.68 28.12 25.68
N MET A 107 -12.02 28.49 24.44
CA MET A 107 -11.85 29.85 23.94
C MET A 107 -12.87 30.82 24.53
N VAL A 108 -14.12 30.40 24.73
CA VAL A 108 -15.16 31.25 25.34
C VAL A 108 -14.90 31.54 26.82
N LYS A 109 -14.30 30.61 27.55
CA LYS A 109 -14.00 30.76 28.98
C LYS A 109 -12.78 31.64 29.27
N ARG A 110 -11.96 31.94 28.27
CA ARG A 110 -10.70 32.67 28.39
C ARG A 110 -10.90 34.16 28.11
#